data_AF-A0A8B6EUR3-F1
#
_entry.id   AF-A0A8B6EUR3-F1
#
_cell.length_a   1.000
_cell.length_b   1.000
_cell.length_c   1.000
_cell.angle_alpha   90.00
_cell.angle_beta   90.00
_cell.angle_gamma   90.00
#
_symmetry.space_group_name_H-M   'P 1'
#
loop_
_entity.id
_entity.type
_entity.pdbx_description
1 polymer ?
#
loop_
_entity_poly.entity_id
_entity_poly.type
_entity_poly.pdbx_seq_one_letter_code
_entity_poly.pdbx_strand_id
1 'polypeptide(L)'
;MQNEKDKSSDVKSSLLDSLKKFVGAVEAMNETVMIPSRLKDMEISASSKPVITENNNNETCSSLPDIEPGTSMYSFYKVLNKLEKEIVSGQSAEVDDADFTDSSDDNSDNSDDSANISATNFKYHLRGLFNSLNQMTATAKVLTDTYETEVGQCTRHAHFSSFAV
;
A
#
# COMPACT_ATOMS: atom_id res chain seq x y z
N MET A 1 24.39 -30.51 -28.80
CA MET A 1 22.98 -30.26 -28.45
C MET A 1 22.81 -30.67 -27.00
N GLN A 2 22.87 -29.71 -26.08
CA GLN A 2 22.41 -29.90 -24.70
C GLN A 2 21.61 -28.66 -24.31
N ASN A 3 20.55 -28.93 -23.55
CA ASN A 3 19.30 -28.21 -23.53
C ASN A 3 19.33 -26.97 -22.63
N GLU A 4 18.64 -25.96 -23.15
CA GLU A 4 17.74 -25.02 -22.48
C GLU A 4 17.20 -25.44 -21.10
N LYS A 5 17.04 -24.42 -20.25
CA LYS A 5 15.89 -24.17 -19.35
C LYS A 5 16.15 -24.29 -17.85
N ASP A 6 17.03 -23.44 -17.33
CA ASP A 6 16.84 -22.91 -15.96
C ASP A 6 15.75 -21.83 -16.00
N LYS A 7 14.53 -22.27 -15.72
CA LYS A 7 13.37 -21.40 -15.51
C LYS A 7 13.47 -20.90 -14.05
N SER A 8 14.05 -19.71 -13.84
CA SER A 8 13.99 -19.03 -12.53
C SER A 8 12.53 -18.86 -12.14
N SER A 9 12.06 -19.67 -11.18
CA SER A 9 10.78 -19.47 -10.52
C SER A 9 10.94 -18.35 -9.49
N ASP A 10 10.99 -17.12 -9.97
CA ASP A 10 10.94 -15.92 -9.12
C ASP A 10 9.61 -15.94 -8.36
N VAL A 11 9.64 -16.24 -7.06
CA VAL A 11 8.49 -16.15 -6.17
C VAL A 11 8.21 -14.66 -5.95
N LYS A 12 7.56 -14.03 -6.93
CA LYS A 12 7.19 -12.61 -6.89
C LYS A 12 5.99 -12.44 -5.96
N SER A 13 6.21 -12.43 -4.65
CA SER A 13 5.22 -11.84 -3.74
C SER A 13 5.11 -10.36 -4.09
N SER A 14 4.15 -10.02 -4.95
CA SER A 14 4.02 -8.66 -5.45
C SER A 14 3.59 -7.73 -4.31
N LEU A 15 3.81 -6.43 -4.48
CA LEU A 15 3.27 -5.43 -3.55
C LEU A 15 1.76 -5.63 -3.33
N LEU A 16 1.02 -5.93 -4.40
CA LEU A 16 -0.41 -6.22 -4.34
C LEU A 16 -0.71 -7.43 -3.44
N ASP A 17 0.09 -8.50 -3.52
CA ASP A 17 -0.10 -9.69 -2.68
C ASP A 17 0.18 -9.40 -1.21
N SER A 18 1.21 -8.58 -0.93
CA SER A 18 1.49 -8.10 0.43
C SER A 18 0.38 -7.19 0.97
N LEU A 19 -0.17 -6.29 0.15
CA LEU A 19 -1.31 -5.45 0.52
C LEU A 19 -2.57 -6.28 0.81
N LYS A 20 -2.85 -7.29 -0.02
CA LYS A 20 -3.98 -8.21 0.20
C LYS A 20 -3.82 -9.01 1.51
N LYS A 21 -2.63 -9.53 1.77
CA LYS A 21 -2.33 -10.23 3.02
C LYS A 21 -2.47 -9.32 4.23
N PHE A 22 -1.99 -8.07 4.11
CA PHE A 22 -2.16 -7.06 5.14
C PHE A 22 -3.63 -6.81 5.46
N VAL A 23 -4.45 -6.49 4.44
CA VAL A 23 -5.89 -6.24 4.62
C VAL A 23 -6.57 -7.45 5.28
N GLY A 24 -6.32 -8.66 4.80
CA GLY A 24 -6.90 -9.87 5.40
C GLY A 24 -6.46 -10.11 6.86
N ALA A 25 -5.23 -9.72 7.22
CA ALA A 25 -4.76 -9.82 8.60
C ALA A 25 -5.44 -8.77 9.51
N VAL A 26 -5.64 -7.54 9.02
CA VAL A 26 -6.37 -6.50 9.77
C VAL A 26 -7.85 -6.85 9.91
N GLU A 27 -8.47 -7.42 8.87
CA GLU A 27 -9.85 -7.93 8.93
C GLU A 27 -9.98 -9.04 9.97
N ALA A 28 -9.10 -10.04 9.96
CA ALA A 28 -9.08 -11.10 10.98
C ALA A 28 -8.86 -10.56 12.40
N MET A 29 -8.01 -9.53 12.55
CA MET A 29 -7.84 -8.81 13.81
C MET A 29 -9.15 -8.14 14.24
N ASN A 30 -9.86 -7.47 13.33
CA ASN A 30 -11.14 -6.80 13.63
C ASN A 30 -12.26 -7.77 13.99
N GLU A 31 -12.32 -8.95 13.37
CA GLU A 31 -13.25 -10.02 13.76
C GLU A 31 -12.97 -10.56 15.16
N THR A 32 -11.69 -10.58 15.56
CA THR A 32 -11.27 -11.13 16.84
C THR A 32 -11.39 -10.11 17.99
N VAL A 33 -11.06 -8.85 17.72
CA VAL A 33 -11.06 -7.75 18.70
C VAL A 33 -12.47 -7.17 18.84
N MET A 34 -13.32 -7.86 19.61
CA MET A 34 -14.71 -7.45 19.82
C MET A 34 -14.87 -6.19 20.69
N ILE A 35 -13.87 -5.86 21.51
CA ILE A 35 -13.87 -4.67 22.39
C ILE A 35 -12.49 -4.00 22.33
N PRO A 36 -12.26 -3.09 21.35
CA PRO A 36 -10.95 -2.48 21.13
C PRO A 36 -10.38 -1.72 22.33
N SER A 37 -11.23 -1.12 23.17
CA SER A 37 -10.78 -0.36 24.35
C SER A 37 -10.01 -1.22 25.37
N ARG A 38 -10.25 -2.53 25.41
CA ARG A 38 -9.48 -3.46 26.27
C ARG A 38 -7.99 -3.48 25.94
N LEU A 39 -7.60 -3.12 24.71
CA LEU A 39 -6.20 -3.04 24.30
C LEU A 39 -5.45 -1.87 24.95
N LYS A 40 -6.16 -0.86 25.49
CA LYS A 40 -5.54 0.24 26.26
C LYS A 40 -5.01 -0.25 27.61
N ASP A 41 -5.66 -1.24 28.20
CA ASP A 41 -5.30 -1.82 29.48
C ASP A 41 -4.23 -2.92 29.34
N MET A 42 -3.83 -3.27 28.11
CA MET A 42 -2.84 -4.29 27.80
C MET A 42 -1.49 -3.62 27.50
N GLU A 43 -0.63 -3.55 28.52
CA GLU A 43 0.76 -3.17 28.31
C GLU A 43 1.52 -4.29 27.60
N ILE A 44 2.27 -3.92 26.56
CA ILE A 44 3.19 -4.83 25.88
C ILE A 44 4.39 -5.03 26.82
N SER A 45 4.25 -5.91 27.81
CA SER A 45 5.39 -6.32 28.61
C SER A 45 6.40 -6.98 27.66
N ALA A 46 7.64 -6.52 27.65
CA ALA A 46 8.71 -7.05 26.79
C ALA A 46 8.96 -8.58 26.95
N SER A 47 8.26 -9.24 27.88
CA SER A 47 8.26 -10.68 28.14
C SER A 47 7.26 -11.46 27.27
N SER A 48 6.19 -10.84 26.76
CA SER A 48 5.29 -11.50 25.81
C SER A 48 5.84 -11.34 24.39
N LYS A 49 6.95 -12.01 24.08
CA LYS A 49 7.25 -12.29 22.68
C LYS A 49 6.11 -13.16 22.15
N PRO A 50 5.29 -12.69 21.19
CA PRO A 50 4.37 -13.61 20.54
C PRO A 50 5.22 -14.68 19.87
N VAL A 51 5.08 -15.93 20.33
CA VAL A 51 5.62 -17.10 19.65
C VAL A 51 4.81 -17.24 18.36
N ILE A 52 5.20 -16.46 17.35
CA ILE A 52 4.78 -16.69 15.99
C ILE A 52 5.54 -17.95 15.55
N THR A 53 4.91 -19.12 15.69
CA THR A 53 5.38 -20.35 15.04
C THR A 53 4.99 -20.28 13.58
N GLU A 54 5.76 -19.56 12.77
CA GLU A 54 5.68 -19.66 11.30
C GLU A 54 6.71 -20.71 10.86
N ASN A 55 6.27 -21.96 10.72
CA ASN A 55 6.92 -22.90 9.84
C ASN A 55 6.76 -22.35 8.42
N ASN A 56 7.76 -21.64 7.88
CA ASN A 56 8.14 -21.62 6.46
C ASN A 56 9.42 -20.79 6.26
N ASN A 57 10.38 -21.35 5.53
CA ASN A 57 11.77 -20.93 5.48
C ASN A 57 12.02 -19.73 4.55
N ASN A 58 11.53 -18.54 4.88
CA ASN A 58 12.07 -17.30 4.32
C ASN A 58 12.39 -16.29 5.42
N GLU A 59 13.67 -16.13 5.69
CA GLU A 59 14.24 -15.09 6.55
C GLU A 59 13.89 -13.70 5.98
N THR A 60 12.69 -13.22 6.30
CA THR A 60 12.43 -11.79 6.32
C THR A 60 12.20 -11.49 7.79
N CYS A 61 13.20 -10.91 8.44
CA CYS A 61 13.09 -10.42 9.80
C CYS A 61 11.95 -9.40 9.85
N SER A 62 10.72 -9.86 10.10
CA SER A 62 9.61 -9.03 10.55
C SER A 62 9.92 -8.64 11.99
N SER A 63 10.93 -7.78 12.14
CA SER A 63 11.11 -7.02 13.36
C SER A 63 9.76 -6.37 13.61
N LEU A 64 9.12 -6.71 14.71
CA LEU A 64 8.14 -5.81 15.30
C LEU A 64 8.78 -4.41 15.27
N PRO A 65 8.03 -3.34 14.94
CA PRO A 65 8.55 -1.99 15.07
C PRO A 65 9.20 -1.90 16.46
N ASP A 66 10.38 -1.29 16.59
CA ASP A 66 11.06 -1.16 17.89
C ASP A 66 10.06 -0.55 18.88
N ILE A 67 9.43 -1.42 19.69
CA ILE A 67 8.26 -1.04 20.49
C ILE A 67 8.84 -0.35 21.70
N GLU A 68 8.82 0.98 21.65
CA GLU A 68 9.18 1.77 22.82
C GLU A 68 8.24 1.39 23.97
N PRO A 69 8.78 1.03 25.15
CA PRO A 69 7.96 0.62 26.28
C PRO A 69 7.07 1.79 26.72
N GLY A 70 5.79 1.73 26.35
CA GLY A 70 4.81 2.78 26.58
C GLY A 70 3.73 2.86 25.51
N THR A 71 4.00 2.40 24.28
CA THR A 71 2.99 2.44 23.21
C THR A 71 1.86 1.45 23.49
N SER A 72 0.62 1.96 23.58
CA SER A 72 -0.55 1.12 23.84
C SER A 72 -0.86 0.19 22.66
N MET A 73 -1.29 -1.05 22.91
CA MET A 73 -1.71 -1.96 21.85
C MET A 73 -2.90 -1.38 21.03
N TYR A 74 -3.70 -0.52 21.67
CA TYR A 74 -4.82 0.17 21.03
C TYR A 74 -4.39 1.15 19.93
N SER A 75 -3.24 1.82 20.06
CA SER A 75 -2.79 2.77 19.04
C SER A 75 -2.37 2.06 17.76
N PHE A 76 -1.68 0.93 17.87
CA PHE A 76 -1.41 0.06 16.73
C PHE A 76 -2.70 -0.43 16.07
N TYR A 77 -3.68 -0.91 16.86
CA TYR A 77 -4.98 -1.31 16.33
C TYR A 77 -5.64 -0.19 15.50
N LYS A 78 -5.62 1.05 16.01
CA LYS A 78 -6.19 2.22 15.33
C LYS A 78 -5.44 2.55 14.04
N VAL A 79 -4.10 2.53 14.08
CA VAL A 79 -3.24 2.79 12.91
C VAL A 79 -3.49 1.75 11.81
N LEU A 80 -3.49 0.46 12.15
CA LEU A 80 -3.71 -0.63 11.20
C LEU A 80 -5.07 -0.52 10.50
N ASN A 81 -6.12 -0.26 11.27
CA ASN A 81 -7.47 -0.02 10.75
C ASN A 81 -7.53 1.21 9.80
N LYS A 82 -6.86 2.29 10.18
CA LYS A 82 -6.80 3.50 9.33
C LYS A 82 -6.09 3.21 8.01
N LEU A 83 -5.02 2.43 8.03
CA LEU A 83 -4.26 2.05 6.83
C LEU A 83 -5.04 1.08 5.94
N GLU A 84 -5.74 0.10 6.51
CA GLU A 84 -6.63 -0.80 5.78
C GLU A 84 -7.68 -0.01 4.99
N LYS A 85 -8.39 0.90 5.67
CA LYS A 85 -9.41 1.75 5.05
C LYS A 85 -8.87 2.53 3.86
N GLU A 86 -7.66 3.06 3.95
CA GLU A 86 -7.04 3.81 2.86
C GLU A 86 -6.67 2.95 1.65
N ILE A 87 -6.16 1.74 1.90
CA ILE A 87 -5.86 0.78 0.82
C ILE A 87 -7.15 0.37 0.10
N VAL A 88 -8.24 0.13 0.85
CA VAL A 88 -9.51 -0.39 0.32
C VAL A 88 -10.35 0.71 -0.35
N SER A 89 -10.46 1.90 0.24
CA SER A 89 -11.27 2.99 -0.32
C SER A 89 -10.66 3.63 -1.57
N GLY A 90 -9.38 3.39 -1.87
CA GLY A 90 -8.67 4.11 -2.94
C GLY A 90 -8.48 5.59 -2.59
N GLN A 91 -7.70 6.32 -3.39
CA GLN A 91 -7.56 7.77 -3.20
C GLN A 91 -8.94 8.43 -3.37
N SER A 92 -9.55 8.89 -2.27
CA SER A 92 -10.58 9.93 -2.37
C SER A 92 -9.87 11.20 -2.78
N ALA A 93 -10.08 11.64 -4.02
CA ALA A 93 -9.49 12.86 -4.58
C ALA A 93 -10.12 14.14 -4.00
N GLU A 94 -10.58 14.09 -2.75
CA GLU A 94 -11.05 15.26 -2.03
C GLU A 94 -9.85 15.85 -1.32
N VAL A 95 -9.49 17.04 -1.77
CA VAL A 95 -8.46 17.89 -1.20
C VAL A 95 -8.95 18.38 0.16
N ASP A 96 -8.80 17.57 1.21
CA ASP A 96 -8.84 18.08 2.58
C ASP A 96 -7.45 17.93 3.19
N ASP A 97 -6.68 19.01 3.01
CA ASP A 97 -5.53 19.43 3.82
C ASP A 97 -5.96 19.83 5.26
N ALA A 98 -7.02 19.22 5.76
CA ALA A 98 -7.60 19.47 7.05
C ALA A 98 -8.22 18.16 7.50
N ASP A 99 -7.43 17.34 8.20
CA ASP A 99 -7.82 16.78 9.49
C ASP A 99 -6.82 15.67 9.91
N PHE A 100 -5.69 16.08 10.46
CA PHE A 100 -4.87 15.20 11.31
C PHE A 100 -5.18 15.45 12.80
N THR A 101 -6.25 16.18 13.10
CA THR A 101 -6.62 16.55 14.46
C THR A 101 -8.14 16.51 14.71
N ASP A 102 -8.89 15.56 14.15
CA ASP A 102 -10.17 15.15 14.75
C ASP A 102 -9.95 13.88 15.59
N SER A 103 -9.23 14.10 16.67
CA SER A 103 -9.61 13.47 17.93
C SER A 103 -9.65 14.60 18.94
N SER A 104 -10.79 15.28 18.97
CA SER A 104 -11.31 15.82 20.23
C SER A 104 -11.54 14.66 21.20
N ASP A 105 -10.45 14.06 21.67
CA ASP A 105 -10.40 13.25 22.88
C ASP A 105 -9.02 13.48 23.49
N ASP A 106 -9.03 14.46 24.37
CA ASP A 106 -7.96 14.92 25.25
C ASP A 106 -7.36 13.74 26.03
N ASN A 107 -6.23 13.22 25.56
CA ASN A 107 -5.20 12.61 26.39
C ASN A 107 -3.89 12.55 25.59
N SER A 108 -3.03 13.53 25.84
CA SER A 108 -1.63 13.56 25.43
C SER A 108 -0.90 12.36 26.01
N ASP A 109 -0.67 11.32 25.19
CA ASP A 109 0.40 10.36 25.42
C ASP A 109 1.34 10.37 24.21
N ASN A 110 2.56 10.88 24.41
CA ASN A 110 3.59 11.03 23.37
C ASN A 110 4.23 9.67 22.98
N SER A 111 3.71 8.55 23.50
CA SER A 111 4.20 7.19 23.24
C SER A 111 3.75 6.61 21.89
N ASP A 112 2.85 7.29 21.17
CA ASP A 112 2.22 6.83 19.93
C ASP A 112 2.91 7.34 18.65
N ASP A 113 4.02 8.07 18.78
CA ASP A 113 4.67 8.74 17.65
C ASP A 113 5.25 7.76 16.63
N SER A 114 5.89 6.66 17.07
CA SER A 114 6.53 5.69 16.17
C SER A 114 5.53 4.99 15.23
N ALA A 115 4.40 4.52 15.79
CA ALA A 115 3.34 3.88 15.02
C ALA A 115 2.73 4.86 14.00
N ASN A 116 2.51 6.11 14.42
CA ASN A 116 1.99 7.15 13.54
C ASN A 116 2.99 7.54 12.44
N ILE A 117 4.28 7.66 12.73
CA ILE A 117 5.34 7.96 11.74
C ILE A 117 5.42 6.85 10.68
N SER A 118 5.37 5.59 11.09
CA SER A 118 5.38 4.48 10.13
C SER A 118 4.17 4.55 9.18
N ALA A 119 3.00 4.90 9.70
CA ALA A 119 1.79 5.08 8.92
C ALA A 119 1.89 6.27 7.96
N THR A 120 2.39 7.42 8.41
CA THR A 120 2.54 8.61 7.54
C THR A 120 3.51 8.36 6.39
N ASN A 121 4.62 7.67 6.65
CA ASN A 121 5.57 7.29 5.60
C ASN A 121 4.93 6.33 4.59
N PHE A 122 4.24 5.30 5.07
CA PHE A 122 3.54 4.35 4.19
C PHE A 122 2.52 5.05 3.29
N LYS A 123 1.72 5.96 3.86
CA LYS A 123 0.76 6.80 3.12
C LYS A 123 1.42 7.61 2.02
N TYR A 124 2.50 8.30 2.38
CA TYR A 124 3.25 9.12 1.45
C TYR A 124 3.76 8.30 0.26
N HIS A 125 4.34 7.12 0.53
CA HIS A 125 4.82 6.22 -0.50
C HIS A 125 3.71 5.68 -1.39
N LEU A 126 2.58 5.25 -0.80
CA LEU A 126 1.45 4.72 -1.55
C LEU A 126 0.87 5.80 -2.48
N ARG A 127 0.74 7.03 -1.99
CA ARG A 127 0.33 8.18 -2.80
C ARG A 127 1.28 8.48 -3.94
N GLY A 128 2.59 8.48 -3.68
CA GLY A 128 3.62 8.68 -4.70
C GLY A 128 3.57 7.63 -5.81
N LEU A 129 3.39 6.36 -5.43
CA LEU A 129 3.25 5.26 -6.38
C LEU A 129 2.01 5.41 -7.27
N PHE A 130 0.85 5.69 -6.67
CA PHE A 130 -0.38 5.92 -7.42
C PHE A 130 -0.26 7.06 -8.43
N ASN A 131 0.34 8.19 -8.02
CA ASN A 131 0.53 9.33 -8.90
C ASN A 131 1.46 9.00 -10.07
N SER A 132 2.55 8.27 -9.82
CA SER A 132 3.48 7.84 -10.85
C SER A 132 2.82 6.90 -11.86
N LEU A 133 2.05 5.92 -11.39
CA LEU A 133 1.30 5.01 -12.26
C LEU A 133 0.27 5.74 -13.12
N ASN A 134 -0.46 6.70 -12.54
CA ASN A 134 -1.43 7.52 -13.27
C ASN A 134 -0.74 8.37 -14.35
N GLN A 135 0.39 8.99 -14.03
CA GLN A 135 1.18 9.78 -14.98
C GLN A 135 1.70 8.92 -16.14
N MET A 136 2.25 7.75 -15.84
CA MET A 136 2.75 6.83 -16.87
C MET A 136 1.63 6.30 -17.76
N THR A 137 0.47 6.00 -17.17
CA THR A 137 -0.72 5.55 -17.90
C THR A 137 -1.22 6.65 -18.85
N ALA A 138 -1.28 7.90 -18.38
CA ALA A 138 -1.63 9.03 -19.22
C ALA A 138 -0.63 9.24 -20.38
N THR A 139 0.67 9.14 -20.09
CA THR A 139 1.73 9.24 -21.10
C THR A 139 1.61 8.14 -22.16
N ALA A 140 1.37 6.89 -21.73
CA ALA A 140 1.19 5.77 -22.64
C ALA A 140 -0.03 5.97 -23.57
N LYS A 141 -1.13 6.51 -23.02
CA LYS A 141 -2.31 6.86 -23.80
C LYS A 141 -2.01 7.94 -24.84
N VAL A 142 -1.34 9.04 -24.44
CA VAL A 142 -0.94 10.11 -25.37
C VAL A 142 -0.06 9.56 -26.49
N LEU A 143 0.91 8.69 -26.17
CA LEU A 143 1.78 8.07 -27.15
C LEU A 143 0.99 7.22 -28.16
N THR A 144 0.01 6.45 -27.68
CA THR A 144 -0.87 5.64 -28.52
C THR A 144 -1.73 6.52 -29.43
N ASP A 145 -2.41 7.53 -28.87
CA ASP A 145 -3.26 8.47 -29.61
C ASP A 145 -2.46 9.23 -30.68
N THR A 146 -1.22 9.62 -30.37
CA THR A 146 -0.32 10.32 -31.30
C THR A 146 0.08 9.41 -32.47
N TYR A 147 0.44 8.16 -32.19
CA TYR A 147 0.80 7.20 -33.23
C TYR A 147 -0.37 6.89 -34.17
N GLU A 148 -1.56 6.62 -33.62
CA GLU A 148 -2.77 6.37 -34.41
C GLU A 148 -3.10 7.57 -35.31
N THR A 149 -2.92 8.78 -34.79
CA THR A 149 -3.14 10.02 -35.53
C THR A 149 -2.14 10.17 -36.68
N GLU A 150 -0.84 10.00 -36.43
CA GLU A 150 0.20 10.18 -37.45
C GLU A 150 0.14 9.10 -38.54
N VAL A 151 -0.02 7.84 -38.15
CA VAL A 151 -0.10 6.73 -39.10
C VAL A 151 -1.43 6.74 -39.85
N GLY A 152 -2.54 7.02 -39.17
CA GLY A 152 -3.86 7.14 -39.78
C GLY A 152 -3.96 8.30 -40.79
N GLN A 153 -3.28 9.42 -40.53
CA GLN A 153 -3.20 10.55 -41.46
C GLN A 153 -2.29 10.28 -42.67
N CYS A 154 -1.17 9.56 -42.50
CA CYS A 154 -0.32 9.14 -43.63
C CYS A 154 -1.09 8.31 -44.68
N THR A 155 -2.00 7.43 -44.24
CA THR A 155 -2.87 6.66 -45.16
C THR A 155 -3.87 7.51 -45.93
N ARG A 156 -4.32 8.65 -45.39
CA ARG A 156 -5.22 9.56 -46.11
C ARG A 156 -4.47 10.37 -47.18
N HIS A 157 -3.24 10.77 -46.92
CA HIS A 157 -2.45 11.53 -47.88
C HIS A 157 -2.01 10.71 -49.10
N ALA A 158 -1.85 9.38 -48.94
CA ALA A 158 -1.52 8.47 -50.05
C ALA A 158 -2.68 8.26 -51.05
N HIS A 159 -3.93 8.51 -50.66
CA HIS A 159 -5.07 8.36 -51.57
C HIS A 159 -5.36 9.59 -52.43
N PHE A 160 -4.89 10.79 -52.04
CA PHE A 160 -5.10 12.01 -52.81
C PHE A 160 -4.01 12.28 -53.87
N SER A 161 -2.83 11.65 -53.78
CA SER A 161 -1.76 11.81 -54.78
C SER A 161 -1.90 10.89 -56.00
N SER A 162 -2.90 10.00 -56.04
CA SER A 162 -3.06 9.00 -57.12
C SER A 162 -4.10 9.37 -58.19
N PHE A 163 -4.65 10.60 -58.22
CA PHE A 163 -5.64 11.02 -59.24
C PHE A 163 -5.22 12.24 -60.08
N ALA A 164 -3.92 12.49 -60.24
CA ALA A 164 -3.42 13.47 -61.19
C ALA A 164 -2.56 12.80 -62.26
N VAL A 165 -3.21 12.15 -63.23
CA VAL A 165 -2.69 11.84 -64.57
C VAL A 165 -3.77 12.21 -65.57
#